data_AF-A0A5B8N566-F1
#
_entry.id   AF-A0A5B8N566-F1
#
_cell.length_a   1.000
_cell.length_b   1.000
_cell.length_c   1.000
_cell.angle_alpha   90.00
_cell.angle_beta   90.00
_cell.angle_gamma   90.00
#
_symmetry.space_group_name_H-M   'P 1'
#
loop_
_entity.id
_entity.type
_entity.pdbx_description
1 polymer ?
#
loop_
_entity_poly.entity_id
_entity_poly.type
_entity_poly.pdbx_seq_one_letter_code
_entity_poly.pdbx_strand_id
1 'polypeptide(L)'
;MTKTKHSLLAAARTLLPLSRNRIAFLFLGIAAFSSNAFAGAHVSSSDGKINPAAIYHNYCSVCHGDKGDGNSRARGSLNPPPRDFTSPTASQLTRDYMIAIVKGGKAGTAMVGWQSQMNQKEIEAVVDYVRANFMPANISNDMNRGRLVYAKNCSVCHGDKGDGRSRAQASLNPPPRDFTAPAAKTDLSKERMLKSVTYGRPETAMAGFQTQLSADDINAVVDYIRSSFMGMTSIEGISGTRHGKGSPAPGAHGMPGVGMAGAMAMSPQHTPAKSLSADMKAPLPHSLKGDAVKGAAFYMSNCATCHGTTGDGRGPRAYFIMPKPRNFLHPASRQELNRVALFNAISSGKLGTEMPAWDKVLTQQEIADVAEFVFQRFIQPPAGTGKQAKIK
;
A
#
# COMPACT_ATOMS: atom_id res chain seq x y z
N MET A 1 89.76 -9.11 -28.71
CA MET A 1 88.31 -9.30 -28.96
C MET A 1 87.64 -9.47 -27.59
N THR A 2 87.06 -8.40 -27.05
CA THR A 2 85.59 -8.24 -26.92
C THR A 2 84.93 -9.32 -26.06
N LYS A 3 84.21 -9.06 -24.98
CA LYS A 3 83.84 -7.81 -24.26
C LYS A 3 82.98 -8.28 -23.06
N THR A 4 83.26 -7.78 -21.85
CA THR A 4 82.28 -7.31 -20.81
C THR A 4 81.23 -8.28 -20.21
N LYS A 5 80.96 -8.41 -18.88
CA LYS A 5 81.22 -7.70 -17.58
C LYS A 5 81.16 -8.75 -16.44
N HIS A 6 82.10 -8.86 -15.49
CA HIS A 6 82.24 -8.10 -14.22
C HIS A 6 80.98 -8.12 -13.32
N SER A 7 81.00 -8.92 -12.23
CA SER A 7 81.29 -8.53 -10.81
C SER A 7 80.02 -8.01 -10.08
N LEU A 8 79.64 -8.36 -8.85
CA LEU A 8 80.39 -8.50 -7.59
C LEU A 8 79.47 -9.05 -6.44
N LEU A 9 80.11 -9.64 -5.40
CA LEU A 9 79.67 -9.85 -3.98
C LEU A 9 78.55 -10.88 -3.69
N ALA A 10 78.76 -12.04 -3.03
CA ALA A 10 79.23 -12.34 -1.64
C ALA A 10 78.38 -11.64 -0.56
N ALA A 11 77.85 -12.25 0.52
CA ALA A 11 78.07 -13.55 1.15
C ALA A 11 76.86 -13.99 2.03
N ALA A 12 76.92 -15.25 2.47
CA ALA A 12 75.96 -16.04 3.25
C ALA A 12 75.40 -15.44 4.55
N ARG A 13 74.19 -15.88 4.97
CA ARG A 13 74.01 -16.81 6.12
C ARG A 13 72.53 -17.07 6.49
N THR A 14 72.25 -18.36 6.70
CA THR A 14 71.35 -19.00 7.69
C THR A 14 69.82 -19.08 7.52
N LEU A 15 69.38 -20.35 7.65
CA LEU A 15 68.13 -20.89 8.23
C LEU A 15 66.92 -21.06 7.30
N LEU A 16 66.74 -22.31 6.84
CA LEU A 16 65.44 -22.84 6.40
C LEU A 16 64.51 -23.02 7.61
N PRO A 17 63.21 -22.71 7.45
CA PRO A 17 62.16 -23.52 8.05
C PRO A 17 61.40 -24.28 6.95
N LEU A 18 61.44 -25.60 7.05
CA LEU A 18 60.70 -26.53 6.21
C LEU A 18 59.19 -26.34 6.42
N SER A 19 58.53 -26.11 5.28
CA SER A 19 57.10 -25.96 5.13
C SER A 19 56.33 -27.29 5.22
N ARG A 20 55.13 -27.19 5.79
CA ARG A 20 53.89 -27.90 5.44
C ARG A 20 53.86 -29.41 5.72
N ASN A 21 53.37 -29.70 6.93
CA ASN A 21 52.80 -30.98 7.36
C ASN A 21 51.83 -31.58 6.34
N ARG A 22 52.10 -32.84 6.01
CA ARG A 22 51.23 -33.77 5.31
C ARG A 22 50.53 -34.69 6.33
N ILE A 23 49.22 -34.81 6.16
CA ILE A 23 48.40 -36.04 6.25
C ILE A 23 48.06 -36.57 7.66
N ALA A 24 46.81 -36.28 8.03
CA ALA A 24 45.72 -37.20 8.42
C ALA A 24 45.90 -38.24 9.53
N PHE A 25 45.14 -38.04 10.63
CA PHE A 25 44.41 -39.08 11.42
C PHE A 25 43.19 -38.37 12.05
N LEU A 26 41.95 -38.66 11.63
CA LEU A 26 41.02 -39.71 12.08
C LEU A 26 40.15 -39.31 13.30
N PHE A 27 38.85 -39.28 13.05
CA PHE A 27 37.67 -39.44 13.92
C PHE A 27 36.92 -38.25 14.58
N LEU A 28 35.64 -38.23 14.19
CA LEU A 28 34.41 -38.00 14.97
C LEU A 28 33.80 -36.60 15.00
N GLY A 29 32.63 -36.49 14.34
CA GLY A 29 31.56 -35.58 14.76
C GLY A 29 31.29 -34.36 13.89
N ILE A 30 30.96 -34.52 12.60
CA ILE A 30 30.28 -33.46 11.85
C ILE A 30 28.80 -33.80 11.82
N ALA A 31 28.04 -33.12 12.68
CA ALA A 31 26.61 -33.00 12.52
C ALA A 31 26.31 -32.47 11.11
N ALA A 32 25.49 -33.20 10.37
CA ALA A 32 24.97 -32.75 9.09
C ALA A 32 24.22 -31.42 9.30
N PHE A 33 24.86 -30.31 8.95
CA PHE A 33 24.13 -29.10 8.64
C PHE A 33 23.47 -29.32 7.28
N SER A 34 22.28 -29.91 7.34
CA SER A 34 21.32 -29.91 6.26
C SER A 34 21.19 -28.47 5.78
N SER A 35 21.65 -28.22 4.57
CA SER A 35 21.43 -26.96 3.87
C SER A 35 19.94 -26.89 3.54
N ASN A 36 19.13 -26.44 4.49
CA ASN A 36 17.80 -25.97 4.17
C ASN A 36 17.98 -24.69 3.37
N ALA A 37 17.96 -24.85 2.05
CA ALA A 37 17.51 -23.81 1.16
C ALA A 37 16.24 -23.21 1.78
N PHE A 38 16.29 -21.92 2.12
CA PHE A 38 15.10 -21.15 2.45
C PHE A 38 14.23 -21.12 1.19
N ALA A 39 13.37 -22.14 1.05
CA ALA A 39 12.17 -22.02 0.26
C ALA A 39 11.39 -20.84 0.87
N GLY A 40 11.23 -19.78 0.09
CA GLY A 40 10.49 -18.60 0.50
C GLY A 40 9.13 -19.04 1.02
N ALA A 41 8.82 -18.67 2.27
CA ALA A 41 7.49 -18.88 2.81
C ALA A 41 6.50 -18.13 1.90
N HIS A 42 5.72 -18.87 1.13
CA HIS A 42 4.62 -18.31 0.35
C HIS A 42 3.74 -17.49 1.29
N VAL A 43 3.50 -16.23 0.94
CA VAL A 43 2.64 -15.30 1.71
C VAL A 43 1.19 -15.59 1.38
N SER A 44 0.79 -16.81 1.71
CA SER A 44 -0.60 -17.19 1.88
C SER A 44 -0.86 -17.23 3.38
N SER A 45 -1.90 -16.52 3.84
CA SER A 45 -2.36 -16.64 5.23
C SER A 45 -2.65 -18.11 5.57
N SER A 46 -2.71 -18.45 6.86
CA SER A 46 -3.03 -19.80 7.38
C SER A 46 -4.25 -20.47 6.73
N ASP A 47 -5.14 -19.67 6.14
CA ASP A 47 -6.41 -20.10 5.53
C ASP A 47 -6.34 -20.21 3.99
N GLY A 48 -5.15 -20.07 3.37
CA GLY A 48 -4.96 -20.14 1.93
C GLY A 48 -5.48 -18.94 1.13
N LYS A 49 -5.92 -17.86 1.79
CA LYS A 49 -6.34 -16.61 1.13
C LYS A 49 -5.14 -15.73 0.81
N ILE A 50 -5.05 -15.30 -0.45
CA ILE A 50 -4.04 -14.34 -0.94
C ILE A 50 -4.38 -12.95 -0.41
N ASN A 51 -3.44 -12.31 0.29
CA ASN A 51 -3.55 -10.92 0.73
C ASN A 51 -2.62 -10.02 -0.09
N PRO A 52 -3.10 -9.40 -1.18
CA PRO A 52 -2.26 -8.65 -2.09
C PRO A 52 -1.72 -7.34 -1.50
N ALA A 53 -2.40 -6.77 -0.50
CA ALA A 53 -1.90 -5.59 0.22
C ALA A 53 -0.67 -5.95 1.07
N ALA A 54 -0.69 -7.11 1.73
CA ALA A 54 0.47 -7.62 2.47
C ALA A 54 1.63 -7.98 1.53
N ILE A 55 1.34 -8.59 0.37
CA ILE A 55 2.36 -8.88 -0.64
C ILE A 55 3.01 -7.57 -1.12
N TYR A 56 2.21 -6.56 -1.46
CA TYR A 56 2.74 -5.26 -1.90
C TYR A 56 3.60 -4.60 -0.82
N HIS A 57 3.12 -4.56 0.43
CA HIS A 57 3.84 -3.94 1.54
C HIS A 57 5.17 -4.66 1.84
N ASN A 58 5.17 -5.99 1.85
CA ASN A 58 6.33 -6.77 2.27
C ASN A 58 7.42 -6.84 1.20
N TYR A 59 7.05 -6.82 -0.09
CA TYR A 59 7.99 -7.11 -1.18
C TYR A 59 8.17 -5.95 -2.17
N CYS A 60 7.18 -5.08 -2.31
CA CYS A 60 7.16 -4.09 -3.40
C CYS A 60 7.40 -2.66 -2.89
N SER A 61 6.82 -2.30 -1.74
CA SER A 61 6.78 -0.91 -1.29
C SER A 61 8.15 -0.34 -0.88
N VAL A 62 9.10 -1.21 -0.51
CA VAL A 62 10.49 -0.84 -0.23
C VAL A 62 11.16 -0.11 -1.41
N CYS A 63 10.76 -0.43 -2.65
CA CYS A 63 11.23 0.22 -3.87
C CYS A 63 10.16 1.13 -4.48
N HIS A 64 8.94 0.63 -4.64
CA HIS A 64 7.86 1.35 -5.32
C HIS A 64 7.11 2.36 -4.44
N GLY A 65 7.45 2.46 -3.16
CA GLY A 65 6.81 3.33 -2.19
C GLY A 65 5.45 2.80 -1.73
N ASP A 66 5.07 3.08 -0.49
CA ASP A 66 3.76 2.65 0.05
C ASP A 66 2.57 3.27 -0.70
N LYS A 67 2.82 4.35 -1.46
CA LYS A 67 1.84 5.04 -2.32
C LYS A 67 1.91 4.62 -3.80
N GLY A 68 2.81 3.71 -4.15
CA GLY A 68 3.04 3.33 -5.55
C GLY A 68 3.65 4.43 -6.41
N ASP A 69 4.20 5.50 -5.82
CA ASP A 69 4.75 6.67 -6.53
C ASP A 69 6.25 6.53 -6.87
N GLY A 70 6.86 5.38 -6.56
CA GLY A 70 8.29 5.15 -6.75
C GLY A 70 9.17 6.05 -5.86
N ASN A 71 8.60 6.75 -4.87
CA ASN A 71 9.31 7.61 -3.92
C ASN A 71 9.59 6.87 -2.61
N SER A 72 10.34 5.78 -2.71
CA SER A 72 10.87 5.07 -1.56
C SER A 72 12.23 5.62 -1.14
N ARG A 73 12.70 5.21 0.04
CA ARG A 73 14.07 5.48 0.49
C ARG A 73 15.13 4.93 -0.47
N ALA A 74 14.80 3.89 -1.24
CA ALA A 74 15.70 3.29 -2.23
C ALA A 74 15.82 4.11 -3.53
N ARG A 75 14.91 5.07 -3.79
CA ARG A 75 14.83 5.80 -5.07
C ARG A 75 16.17 6.42 -5.49
N GLY A 76 16.87 7.08 -4.57
CA GLY A 76 18.13 7.77 -4.87
C GLY A 76 19.31 6.84 -5.17
N SER A 77 19.18 5.54 -4.87
CA SER A 77 20.24 4.54 -5.05
C SER A 77 19.98 3.62 -6.24
N LEU A 78 18.91 3.85 -7.01
CA LEU A 78 18.49 3.02 -8.13
C LEU A 78 18.48 3.82 -9.42
N ASN A 79 19.22 3.34 -10.42
CA ASN A 79 19.22 3.89 -11.77
C ASN A 79 18.91 2.78 -12.79
N PRO A 80 17.78 2.85 -13.52
CA PRO A 80 16.73 3.87 -13.44
C PRO A 80 15.92 3.79 -12.13
N PRO A 81 15.23 4.88 -11.73
CA PRO A 81 14.42 4.89 -10.51
C PRO A 81 13.22 3.92 -10.61
N PRO A 82 12.69 3.47 -9.46
CA PRO A 82 11.47 2.66 -9.42
C PRO A 82 10.31 3.33 -10.14
N ARG A 83 9.44 2.52 -10.74
CA ARG A 83 8.26 3.02 -11.45
C ARG A 83 7.33 3.75 -10.47
N ASP A 84 6.95 4.96 -10.86
CA ASP A 84 5.81 5.70 -10.36
C ASP A 84 4.54 5.20 -11.09
N PHE A 85 3.64 4.55 -10.36
CA PHE A 85 2.34 4.08 -10.83
C PHE A 85 1.25 5.14 -10.74
N THR A 86 1.49 6.23 -10.02
CA THR A 86 0.56 7.36 -9.90
C THR A 86 0.72 8.37 -11.04
N SER A 87 1.81 8.26 -11.80
CA SER A 87 2.06 9.16 -12.93
C SER A 87 1.01 8.99 -14.04
N PRO A 88 0.70 10.05 -14.81
CA PRO A 88 -0.18 9.93 -15.98
C PRO A 88 0.32 8.92 -17.02
N THR A 89 1.64 8.75 -17.14
CA THR A 89 2.27 7.78 -18.05
C THR A 89 2.12 6.34 -17.58
N ALA A 90 1.82 6.09 -16.30
CA ALA A 90 1.48 4.77 -15.80
C ALA A 90 0.20 4.22 -16.46
N SER A 91 -0.68 5.09 -16.97
CA SER A 91 -1.90 4.67 -17.68
C SER A 91 -1.63 3.77 -18.91
N GLN A 92 -0.44 3.88 -19.49
CA GLN A 92 -0.02 3.06 -20.64
C GLN A 92 0.44 1.65 -20.24
N LEU A 93 0.65 1.41 -18.95
CA LEU A 93 1.05 0.10 -18.45
C LEU A 93 -0.15 -0.83 -18.46
N THR A 94 -0.03 -1.86 -19.27
CA THR A 94 -1.05 -2.88 -19.35
C THR A 94 -0.89 -3.91 -18.22
N ARG A 95 -1.99 -4.56 -17.82
CA ARG A 95 -1.98 -5.56 -16.74
C ARG A 95 -1.06 -6.73 -17.09
N ASP A 96 -1.11 -7.23 -18.31
CA ASP A 96 -0.25 -8.34 -18.75
C ASP A 96 1.22 -7.94 -18.76
N TYR A 97 1.50 -6.72 -19.22
CA TYR A 97 2.84 -6.17 -19.15
C TYR A 97 3.34 -6.11 -17.70
N MET A 98 2.50 -5.64 -16.76
CA MET A 98 2.85 -5.61 -15.34
C MET A 98 3.09 -7.01 -14.77
N ILE A 99 2.26 -8.00 -15.12
CA ILE A 99 2.45 -9.41 -14.72
C ILE A 99 3.77 -9.94 -15.27
N ALA A 100 4.07 -9.70 -16.55
CA ALA A 100 5.31 -10.13 -17.18
C ALA A 100 6.54 -9.54 -16.48
N ILE A 101 6.48 -8.26 -16.08
CA ILE A 101 7.58 -7.58 -15.37
C ILE A 101 7.72 -8.06 -13.92
N VAL A 102 6.63 -8.30 -13.19
CA VAL A 102 6.73 -8.87 -11.83
C VAL A 102 7.24 -10.31 -11.89
N LYS A 103 6.79 -11.09 -12.88
CA LYS A 103 7.19 -12.47 -13.08
C LYS A 103 8.64 -12.60 -13.52
N GLY A 104 9.08 -11.86 -14.53
CA GLY A 104 10.41 -12.03 -15.14
C GLY A 104 11.46 -10.99 -14.70
N GLY A 105 11.04 -9.95 -13.98
CA GLY A 105 11.86 -8.78 -13.73
C GLY A 105 11.98 -7.88 -14.96
N LYS A 106 12.76 -6.81 -14.85
CA LYS A 106 13.07 -5.89 -15.96
C LYS A 106 14.58 -5.73 -16.10
N ALA A 107 15.13 -6.26 -17.18
CA ALA A 107 16.56 -6.19 -17.48
C ALA A 107 17.08 -4.74 -17.48
N GLY A 108 18.30 -4.55 -16.99
CA GLY A 108 18.89 -3.22 -16.83
C GLY A 108 18.28 -2.38 -15.71
N THR A 109 17.53 -2.98 -14.78
CA THR A 109 16.99 -2.29 -13.59
C THR A 109 17.11 -3.18 -12.35
N ALA A 110 16.82 -2.62 -11.17
CA ALA A 110 16.77 -3.38 -9.92
C ALA A 110 15.47 -4.19 -9.73
N MET A 111 14.56 -4.18 -10.70
CA MET A 111 13.34 -4.98 -10.65
C MET A 111 13.66 -6.44 -11.00
N VAL A 112 13.87 -7.25 -9.96
CA VAL A 112 14.08 -8.70 -10.09
C VAL A 112 12.79 -9.45 -10.45
N GLY A 113 12.93 -10.66 -10.99
CA GLY A 113 11.81 -11.56 -11.20
C GLY A 113 11.41 -12.27 -9.91
N TRP A 114 10.11 -12.37 -9.66
CA TRP A 114 9.53 -12.96 -8.45
C TRP A 114 8.99 -14.38 -8.65
N GLN A 115 9.15 -14.97 -9.84
CA GLN A 115 8.60 -16.28 -10.19
C GLN A 115 9.14 -17.45 -9.35
N SER A 116 10.25 -17.28 -8.63
CA SER A 116 10.81 -18.28 -7.72
C SER A 116 10.28 -18.16 -6.28
N GLN A 117 9.63 -17.04 -5.92
CA GLN A 117 9.15 -16.76 -4.57
C GLN A 117 7.63 -16.57 -4.49
N MET A 118 6.97 -16.32 -5.62
CA MET A 118 5.53 -16.10 -5.73
C MET A 118 4.93 -16.99 -6.80
N ASN A 119 3.75 -17.56 -6.53
CA ASN A 119 2.99 -18.29 -7.53
C ASN A 119 2.23 -17.33 -8.47
N GLN A 120 1.69 -17.88 -9.56
CA GLN A 120 0.98 -17.09 -10.59
C GLN A 120 -0.21 -16.29 -10.02
N LYS A 121 -0.97 -16.85 -9.07
CA LYS A 121 -2.12 -16.17 -8.46
C LYS A 121 -1.69 -15.02 -7.55
N GLU A 122 -0.59 -15.17 -6.81
CA GLU A 122 -0.02 -14.11 -5.96
C GLU A 122 0.50 -12.93 -6.80
N ILE A 123 1.17 -13.22 -7.91
CA ILE A 123 1.65 -12.22 -8.88
C ILE A 123 0.47 -11.45 -9.50
N GLU A 124 -0.56 -12.16 -9.95
CA GLU A 124 -1.77 -11.52 -10.50
C GLU A 124 -2.47 -10.64 -9.46
N ALA A 125 -2.59 -11.12 -8.22
CA ALA A 125 -3.26 -10.40 -7.16
C ALA A 125 -2.54 -9.10 -6.77
N VAL A 126 -1.20 -9.11 -6.68
CA VAL A 126 -0.44 -7.89 -6.36
C VAL A 126 -0.46 -6.88 -7.51
N VAL A 127 -0.46 -7.33 -8.77
CA VAL A 127 -0.63 -6.45 -9.93
C VAL A 127 -2.01 -5.78 -9.92
N ASP A 128 -3.08 -6.55 -9.66
CA ASP A 128 -4.43 -6.02 -9.55
C ASP A 128 -4.54 -5.00 -8.41
N TYR A 129 -3.88 -5.26 -7.28
CA TYR A 129 -3.81 -4.31 -6.16
C TYR A 129 -3.12 -3.00 -6.56
N VAL A 130 -1.98 -3.05 -7.27
CA VAL A 130 -1.29 -1.83 -7.74
C VAL A 130 -2.18 -1.00 -8.65
N ARG A 131 -2.85 -1.64 -9.63
CA ARG A 131 -3.76 -0.97 -10.56
C ARG A 131 -4.93 -0.32 -9.83
N ALA A 132 -5.55 -1.05 -8.91
CA ALA A 132 -6.72 -0.60 -8.16
C ALA A 132 -6.42 0.56 -7.18
N ASN A 133 -5.23 0.58 -6.58
CA ASN A 133 -4.92 1.51 -5.49
C ASN A 133 -4.05 2.71 -5.91
N PHE A 134 -3.24 2.56 -6.95
CA PHE A 134 -2.26 3.58 -7.33
C PHE A 134 -2.46 4.13 -8.75
N MET A 135 -3.27 3.46 -9.57
CA MET A 135 -3.55 3.86 -10.97
C MET A 135 -5.03 4.27 -11.21
N PRO A 136 -5.71 5.07 -10.35
CA PRO A 136 -7.16 5.29 -10.45
C PRO A 136 -7.60 6.07 -11.71
N ALA A 137 -6.74 6.91 -12.29
CA ALA A 137 -6.99 7.50 -13.61
C ALA A 137 -6.97 6.44 -14.73
N ASN A 138 -6.29 5.31 -14.50
CA ASN A 138 -6.35 4.15 -15.37
C ASN A 138 -7.54 3.25 -15.04
N ILE A 139 -8.10 3.24 -13.83
CA ILE A 139 -9.36 2.52 -13.58
C ILE A 139 -10.51 3.16 -14.36
N SER A 140 -10.61 4.49 -14.40
CA SER A 140 -11.62 5.14 -15.23
C SER A 140 -11.35 4.91 -16.73
N ASN A 141 -10.10 4.91 -17.15
CA ASN A 141 -9.70 4.56 -18.53
C ASN A 141 -9.95 3.08 -18.86
N ASP A 142 -9.69 2.15 -17.93
CA ASP A 142 -9.93 0.70 -18.03
C ASP A 142 -11.41 0.39 -17.98
N MET A 143 -12.20 1.13 -17.19
CA MET A 143 -13.66 1.02 -17.17
C MET A 143 -14.26 1.57 -18.47
N ASN A 144 -13.70 2.65 -19.02
CA ASN A 144 -14.08 3.15 -20.35
C ASN A 144 -13.64 2.17 -21.45
N ARG A 145 -12.44 1.62 -21.37
CA ARG A 145 -11.89 0.60 -22.28
C ARG A 145 -12.74 -0.67 -22.25
N GLY A 146 -13.04 -1.18 -21.05
CA GLY A 146 -13.91 -2.33 -20.81
C GLY A 146 -15.32 -2.08 -21.33
N ARG A 147 -15.88 -0.87 -21.14
CA ARG A 147 -17.17 -0.47 -21.73
C ARG A 147 -17.15 -0.53 -23.25
N LEU A 148 -16.09 -0.02 -23.89
CA LEU A 148 -15.95 -0.04 -25.35
C LEU A 148 -15.79 -1.46 -25.89
N VAL A 149 -14.98 -2.29 -25.23
CA VAL A 149 -14.81 -3.71 -25.58
C VAL A 149 -16.14 -4.45 -25.44
N TYR A 150 -16.89 -4.21 -24.36
CA TYR A 150 -18.20 -4.81 -24.13
C TYR A 150 -19.20 -4.43 -25.23
N ALA A 151 -19.33 -3.13 -25.51
CA ALA A 151 -20.27 -2.62 -26.50
C ALA A 151 -19.95 -3.13 -27.93
N LYS A 152 -18.67 -3.32 -28.25
CA LYS A 152 -18.25 -3.76 -29.59
C LYS A 152 -18.38 -5.27 -29.79
N ASN A 153 -18.11 -6.06 -28.74
CA ASN A 153 -17.89 -7.51 -28.91
C ASN A 153 -18.87 -8.39 -28.12
N CYS A 154 -19.46 -7.87 -27.04
CA CYS A 154 -20.20 -8.69 -26.08
C CYS A 154 -21.71 -8.42 -26.09
N SER A 155 -22.11 -7.16 -26.24
CA SER A 155 -23.52 -6.74 -26.10
C SER A 155 -24.45 -7.36 -27.15
N VAL A 156 -23.94 -7.73 -28.32
CA VAL A 156 -24.71 -8.41 -29.37
C VAL A 156 -25.37 -9.72 -28.90
N CYS A 157 -24.74 -10.40 -27.93
CA CYS A 157 -25.28 -11.62 -27.31
C CYS A 157 -25.73 -11.37 -25.87
N HIS A 158 -24.95 -10.63 -25.09
CA HIS A 158 -25.21 -10.44 -23.66
C HIS A 158 -26.15 -9.27 -23.34
N GLY A 159 -26.58 -8.52 -24.36
CA GLY A 159 -27.43 -7.33 -24.22
C GLY A 159 -26.66 -6.12 -23.71
N ASP A 160 -27.12 -4.91 -24.05
CA ASP A 160 -26.49 -3.66 -23.58
C ASP A 160 -26.59 -3.48 -22.07
N LYS A 161 -27.55 -4.15 -21.42
CA LYS A 161 -27.77 -4.15 -19.97
C LYS A 161 -27.12 -5.33 -19.25
N GLY A 162 -26.45 -6.23 -19.98
CA GLY A 162 -25.85 -7.44 -19.40
C GLY A 162 -26.86 -8.49 -18.94
N ASP A 163 -28.13 -8.39 -19.35
CA ASP A 163 -29.23 -9.28 -18.95
C ASP A 163 -29.39 -10.50 -19.88
N GLY A 164 -28.48 -10.70 -20.82
CA GLY A 164 -28.53 -11.79 -21.79
C GLY A 164 -29.66 -11.66 -22.83
N ARG A 165 -30.40 -10.54 -22.80
CA ARG A 165 -31.49 -10.28 -23.74
C ARG A 165 -30.95 -9.61 -24.98
N SER A 166 -30.84 -10.40 -26.04
CA SER A 166 -30.42 -9.91 -27.35
C SER A 166 -31.24 -10.54 -28.47
N ARG A 167 -31.16 -9.96 -29.68
CA ARG A 167 -31.83 -10.53 -30.87
C ARG A 167 -31.36 -11.94 -31.18
N ALA A 168 -30.14 -12.31 -30.76
CA ALA A 168 -29.59 -13.65 -30.95
C ALA A 168 -30.04 -14.64 -29.87
N GLN A 169 -30.58 -14.19 -28.74
CA GLN A 169 -30.87 -15.03 -27.56
C GLN A 169 -31.72 -16.27 -27.90
N ALA A 170 -32.80 -16.11 -28.67
CA ALA A 170 -33.73 -17.19 -28.99
C ALA A 170 -33.12 -18.30 -29.87
N SER A 171 -32.02 -18.00 -30.55
CA SER A 171 -31.34 -18.92 -31.46
C SER A 171 -30.10 -19.59 -30.84
N LEU A 172 -29.83 -19.35 -29.56
CA LEU A 172 -28.66 -19.85 -28.85
C LEU A 172 -29.07 -20.84 -27.74
N ASN A 173 -28.47 -22.02 -27.75
CA ASN A 173 -28.62 -23.02 -26.71
C ASN A 173 -27.23 -23.46 -26.20
N PRO A 174 -26.87 -23.24 -24.93
CA PRO A 174 -27.63 -22.51 -23.91
C PRO A 174 -27.73 -20.99 -24.22
N PRO A 175 -28.72 -20.28 -23.64
CA PRO A 175 -28.84 -18.84 -23.83
C PRO A 175 -27.64 -18.09 -23.23
N PRO A 176 -27.33 -16.88 -23.74
CA PRO A 176 -26.32 -16.01 -23.14
C PRO A 176 -26.57 -15.79 -21.65
N ARG A 177 -25.48 -15.73 -20.89
CA ARG A 177 -25.57 -15.55 -19.45
C ARG A 177 -26.10 -14.15 -19.12
N ASP A 178 -27.13 -14.11 -18.27
CA ASP A 178 -27.59 -12.92 -17.56
C ASP A 178 -26.62 -12.63 -16.39
N PHE A 179 -25.89 -11.52 -16.48
CA PHE A 179 -24.96 -11.06 -15.46
C PHE A 179 -25.65 -10.30 -14.31
N THR A 180 -26.89 -9.86 -14.51
CA THR A 180 -27.67 -9.14 -13.49
C THR A 180 -28.36 -10.10 -12.52
N ALA A 181 -28.53 -11.37 -12.91
CA ALA A 181 -29.13 -12.40 -12.08
C ALA A 181 -28.35 -12.60 -10.76
N PRO A 182 -29.02 -12.77 -9.60
CA PRO A 182 -28.35 -13.03 -8.33
C PRO A 182 -27.41 -14.24 -8.35
N ALA A 183 -27.77 -15.29 -9.09
CA ALA A 183 -26.92 -16.47 -9.27
C ALA A 183 -25.60 -16.15 -9.98
N ALA A 184 -25.57 -15.16 -10.88
CA ALA A 184 -24.35 -14.72 -11.54
C ALA A 184 -23.32 -14.20 -10.53
N LYS A 185 -23.78 -13.53 -9.47
CA LYS A 185 -22.90 -13.00 -8.42
C LYS A 185 -22.22 -14.11 -7.63
N THR A 186 -22.89 -15.24 -7.42
CA THR A 186 -22.34 -16.33 -6.64
C THR A 186 -21.51 -17.30 -7.47
N ASP A 187 -21.85 -17.53 -8.74
CA ASP A 187 -21.19 -18.54 -9.56
C ASP A 187 -20.14 -18.00 -10.54
N LEU A 188 -20.13 -16.70 -10.88
CA LEU A 188 -19.14 -16.08 -11.77
C LEU A 188 -18.02 -15.38 -10.99
N SER A 189 -17.05 -16.16 -10.52
CA SER A 189 -15.79 -15.59 -10.03
C SER A 189 -15.03 -14.86 -11.14
N LYS A 190 -14.23 -13.84 -10.79
CA LYS A 190 -13.36 -13.12 -11.76
C LYS A 190 -12.49 -14.12 -12.55
N GLU A 191 -11.87 -15.09 -11.87
CA GLU A 191 -11.05 -16.12 -12.51
C GLU A 191 -11.85 -16.95 -13.54
N ARG A 192 -13.10 -17.35 -13.21
CA ARG A 192 -13.97 -18.09 -14.14
C ARG A 192 -14.35 -17.25 -15.35
N MET A 193 -14.67 -15.96 -15.15
CA MET A 193 -15.01 -15.04 -16.23
C MET A 193 -13.82 -14.83 -17.17
N LEU A 194 -12.62 -14.59 -16.63
CA LEU A 194 -11.39 -14.45 -17.43
C LEU A 194 -11.14 -15.68 -18.30
N LYS A 195 -11.23 -16.89 -17.74
CA LYS A 195 -11.09 -18.14 -18.50
C LYS A 195 -12.14 -18.26 -19.61
N SER A 196 -13.40 -17.94 -19.30
CA SER A 196 -14.52 -18.04 -20.24
C SER A 196 -14.38 -17.05 -21.42
N VAL A 197 -13.92 -15.82 -21.16
CA VAL A 197 -13.70 -14.82 -22.23
C VAL A 197 -12.45 -15.18 -23.05
N THR A 198 -11.39 -15.67 -22.40
CA THR A 198 -10.12 -16.02 -23.07
C THR A 198 -10.29 -17.22 -23.99
N TYR A 199 -10.81 -18.34 -23.47
CA TYR A 199 -10.83 -19.63 -24.16
C TYR A 199 -12.22 -20.01 -24.71
N GLY A 200 -13.24 -19.22 -24.40
CA GLY A 200 -14.61 -19.55 -24.73
C GLY A 200 -15.19 -20.60 -23.79
N ARG A 201 -16.38 -21.08 -24.11
CA ARG A 201 -17.04 -22.18 -23.41
C ARG A 201 -17.43 -23.26 -24.43
N PRO A 202 -16.81 -24.47 -24.35
CA PRO A 202 -17.18 -25.60 -25.20
C PRO A 202 -18.68 -25.89 -25.15
N GLU A 203 -19.23 -26.40 -26.25
CA GLU A 203 -20.67 -26.71 -26.39
C GLU A 203 -21.60 -25.49 -26.22
N THR A 204 -21.08 -24.28 -26.45
CA THR A 204 -21.87 -23.04 -26.44
C THR A 204 -21.42 -22.10 -27.54
N ALA A 205 -22.22 -21.07 -27.83
CA ALA A 205 -21.84 -20.01 -28.78
C ALA A 205 -20.81 -19.00 -28.23
N MET A 206 -20.38 -19.13 -26.97
CA MET A 206 -19.36 -18.25 -26.40
C MET A 206 -17.97 -18.66 -26.90
N ALA A 207 -17.56 -18.08 -28.03
CA ALA A 207 -16.21 -18.25 -28.57
C ALA A 207 -15.14 -17.63 -27.65
N GLY A 208 -13.91 -18.12 -27.75
CA GLY A 208 -12.76 -17.54 -27.07
C GLY A 208 -12.21 -16.32 -27.81
N PHE A 209 -11.83 -15.28 -27.07
CA PHE A 209 -11.36 -14.01 -27.60
C PHE A 209 -9.83 -13.84 -27.55
N GLN A 210 -9.09 -14.86 -27.11
CA GLN A 210 -7.62 -14.82 -26.99
C GLN A 210 -6.88 -14.42 -28.28
N THR A 211 -7.50 -14.57 -29.46
CA THR A 211 -6.94 -14.17 -30.75
C THR A 211 -7.37 -12.79 -31.23
N GLN A 212 -8.40 -12.19 -30.64
CA GLN A 212 -9.02 -10.93 -31.08
C GLN A 212 -8.81 -9.79 -30.08
N LEU A 213 -8.63 -10.11 -28.79
CA LEU A 213 -8.48 -9.15 -27.70
C LEU A 213 -7.16 -9.41 -26.98
N SER A 214 -6.48 -8.35 -26.56
CA SER A 214 -5.36 -8.49 -25.62
C SER A 214 -5.88 -8.98 -24.27
N ALA A 215 -5.05 -9.61 -23.45
CA ALA A 215 -5.51 -10.03 -22.13
C ALA A 215 -5.81 -8.81 -21.22
N ASP A 216 -5.28 -7.63 -21.54
CA ASP A 216 -5.72 -6.36 -20.93
C ASP A 216 -7.15 -5.96 -21.28
N ASP A 217 -7.56 -6.10 -22.55
CA ASP A 217 -8.94 -5.89 -22.97
C ASP A 217 -9.88 -6.90 -22.30
N ILE A 218 -9.45 -8.14 -22.19
CA ILE A 218 -10.19 -9.21 -21.50
C ILE A 218 -10.34 -8.90 -20.01
N ASN A 219 -9.28 -8.42 -19.35
CA ASN A 219 -9.36 -8.02 -17.94
C ASN A 219 -10.25 -6.80 -17.75
N ALA A 220 -10.10 -5.77 -18.59
CA ALA A 220 -10.89 -4.54 -18.53
C ALA A 220 -12.39 -4.82 -18.74
N VAL A 221 -12.76 -5.68 -19.70
CA VAL A 221 -14.17 -6.02 -19.95
C VAL A 221 -14.76 -6.87 -18.82
N VAL A 222 -14.00 -7.79 -18.22
CA VAL A 222 -14.46 -8.57 -17.07
C VAL A 222 -14.68 -7.67 -15.85
N ASP A 223 -13.76 -6.75 -15.56
CA ASP A 223 -13.91 -5.78 -14.47
C ASP A 223 -15.10 -4.84 -14.73
N TYR A 224 -15.32 -4.41 -15.98
CA TYR A 224 -16.49 -3.61 -16.38
C TYR A 224 -17.81 -4.37 -16.14
N ILE A 225 -17.90 -5.66 -16.54
CA ILE A 225 -19.11 -6.48 -16.34
C ILE A 225 -19.41 -6.64 -14.84
N ARG A 226 -18.39 -6.96 -14.03
CA ARG A 226 -18.53 -7.15 -12.59
C ARG A 226 -18.97 -5.88 -11.87
N SER A 227 -18.37 -4.75 -12.21
CA SER A 227 -18.72 -3.45 -11.64
C SER A 227 -20.10 -2.98 -12.09
N SER A 228 -20.37 -3.03 -13.39
CA SER A 228 -21.53 -2.35 -14.00
C SER A 228 -22.82 -3.16 -13.97
N PHE A 229 -22.75 -4.49 -14.07
CA PHE A 229 -23.95 -5.34 -14.15
C PHE A 229 -24.15 -6.19 -12.89
N MET A 230 -23.06 -6.61 -12.25
CA MET A 230 -23.12 -7.44 -11.05
C MET A 230 -23.10 -6.58 -9.76
N GLY A 231 -22.83 -5.28 -9.85
CA GLY A 231 -22.74 -4.38 -8.70
C GLY A 231 -21.56 -4.70 -7.77
N MET A 232 -20.58 -5.43 -8.29
CA MET A 232 -19.36 -5.80 -7.58
C MET A 232 -18.31 -4.75 -7.89
N THR A 233 -18.17 -3.75 -7.02
CA THR A 233 -16.90 -3.02 -7.00
C THR A 233 -15.78 -4.04 -6.75
N SER A 234 -14.57 -3.76 -7.20
CA SER A 234 -13.38 -4.62 -7.08
C SER A 234 -12.97 -4.96 -5.63
N ILE A 235 -13.87 -4.79 -4.66
CA ILE A 235 -13.73 -5.07 -3.23
C ILE A 235 -14.81 -6.06 -2.74
N GLU A 236 -15.33 -6.93 -3.59
CA GLU A 236 -16.05 -8.12 -3.08
C GLU A 236 -15.07 -9.24 -2.71
N GLY A 237 -14.40 -8.97 -1.60
CA GLY A 237 -13.61 -9.90 -0.78
C GLY A 237 -13.49 -9.44 0.68
N ILE A 238 -14.12 -8.33 1.07
CA ILE A 238 -14.11 -7.82 2.44
C ILE A 238 -15.56 -7.74 2.93
N SER A 239 -15.94 -8.74 3.72
CA SER A 239 -17.19 -8.74 4.47
C SER A 239 -17.21 -7.52 5.40
N GLY A 240 -18.24 -6.69 5.25
CA GLY A 240 -18.73 -5.87 6.36
C GLY A 240 -18.92 -4.37 6.10
N THR A 241 -19.75 -3.97 5.13
CA THR A 241 -20.67 -2.82 5.35
C THR A 241 -21.95 -3.01 4.54
N ARG A 242 -23.09 -2.83 5.22
CA ARG A 242 -24.43 -2.95 4.66
C ARG A 242 -24.73 -1.78 3.72
N HIS A 243 -25.41 -2.11 2.63
CA HIS A 243 -26.04 -1.18 1.70
C HIS A 243 -26.98 -0.18 2.41
N GLY A 244 -26.80 1.11 2.14
CA GLY A 244 -27.77 2.18 2.38
C GLY A 244 -28.23 2.77 1.04
N LYS A 245 -29.55 2.81 0.85
CA LYS A 245 -30.28 3.12 -0.38
C LYS A 245 -30.01 4.54 -0.90
N GLY A 246 -30.05 4.71 -2.21
CA GLY A 246 -29.69 5.95 -2.90
C GLY A 246 -30.72 7.09 -2.83
N SER A 247 -30.31 8.25 -3.35
CA SER A 247 -30.98 9.15 -4.32
C SER A 247 -30.08 10.41 -4.49
N PRO A 248 -30.42 11.42 -5.32
CA PRO A 248 -29.73 11.73 -6.57
C PRO A 248 -28.93 13.05 -6.51
N ALA A 249 -28.14 13.33 -7.56
CA ALA A 249 -27.59 14.66 -7.85
C ALA A 249 -28.48 15.39 -8.89
N PRO A 250 -28.26 16.68 -9.21
CA PRO A 250 -27.92 17.85 -8.38
C PRO A 250 -28.90 19.02 -8.62
N GLY A 251 -28.91 20.03 -7.73
CA GLY A 251 -29.61 21.30 -7.92
C GLY A 251 -28.65 22.48 -7.81
N ALA A 252 -28.56 23.27 -8.87
CA ALA A 252 -27.86 24.55 -8.92
C ALA A 252 -28.55 25.63 -8.06
N HIS A 253 -27.81 26.73 -7.79
CA HIS A 253 -28.17 28.06 -7.25
C HIS A 253 -27.21 28.38 -6.08
N GLY A 254 -26.54 29.51 -5.95
CA GLY A 254 -26.35 30.71 -6.74
C GLY A 254 -25.46 31.63 -5.87
N MET A 255 -24.39 32.17 -6.41
CA MET A 255 -23.61 33.24 -5.76
C MET A 255 -24.35 34.56 -5.94
N PRO A 256 -24.28 35.48 -4.96
CA PRO A 256 -23.37 36.63 -5.08
C PRO A 256 -22.67 36.91 -3.73
N GLY A 257 -21.45 37.47 -3.62
CA GLY A 257 -20.79 38.51 -4.39
C GLY A 257 -20.55 39.72 -3.47
N VAL A 258 -19.38 40.36 -3.55
CA VAL A 258 -18.80 41.53 -2.82
C VAL A 258 -17.93 41.21 -1.59
N GLY A 259 -16.73 41.75 -1.39
CA GLY A 259 -15.96 42.78 -2.08
C GLY A 259 -14.50 42.80 -1.57
N MET A 260 -13.59 43.34 -2.38
CA MET A 260 -12.15 43.36 -2.15
C MET A 260 -11.67 44.46 -1.18
N ALA A 261 -10.48 44.18 -0.64
CA ALA A 261 -9.38 45.10 -0.31
C ALA A 261 -9.32 45.69 1.12
N GLY A 262 -8.14 45.55 1.74
CA GLY A 262 -7.65 46.57 2.67
C GLY A 262 -6.73 46.09 3.79
N ALA A 263 -5.46 46.48 3.66
CA ALA A 263 -4.52 46.84 4.72
C ALA A 263 -3.79 45.74 5.51
N MET A 264 -2.48 45.73 5.26
CA MET A 264 -1.45 45.25 6.18
C MET A 264 -1.46 46.10 7.46
N ALA A 265 -1.39 45.45 8.62
CA ALA A 265 -1.03 46.11 9.87
C ALA A 265 -0.09 45.21 10.67
N MET A 266 1.03 45.79 11.10
CA MET A 266 2.15 45.14 11.77
C MET A 266 1.78 44.70 13.20
N SER A 267 2.49 43.68 13.68
CA SER A 267 2.43 43.13 15.03
C SER A 267 2.67 44.15 16.15
N PRO A 268 2.13 43.90 17.36
CA PRO A 268 2.76 44.30 18.60
C PRO A 268 3.49 43.13 19.27
N GLN A 269 4.63 43.46 19.88
CA GLN A 269 5.50 42.57 20.62
C GLN A 269 5.05 42.40 22.10
N HIS A 270 5.27 41.18 22.62
CA HIS A 270 5.61 40.79 24.01
C HIS A 270 4.61 40.96 25.18
N THR A 271 4.25 39.81 25.79
CA THR A 271 4.60 39.47 27.20
C THR A 271 4.83 37.96 27.33
N PRO A 272 5.81 37.46 28.11
CA PRO A 272 5.96 36.03 28.37
C PRO A 272 4.93 35.58 29.42
N ALA A 273 3.89 34.87 28.97
CA ALA A 273 2.90 34.28 29.87
C ALA A 273 3.56 33.22 30.77
N LYS A 274 3.36 33.36 32.08
CA LYS A 274 3.71 32.37 33.09
C LYS A 274 3.03 31.04 32.73
N SER A 275 3.83 30.02 32.41
CA SER A 275 3.35 28.69 32.01
C SER A 275 2.51 28.05 33.12
N LEU A 276 1.19 28.08 32.98
CA LEU A 276 0.28 27.29 33.83
C LEU A 276 0.34 25.84 33.35
N SER A 277 0.83 24.94 34.21
CA SER A 277 0.78 23.50 33.96
C SER A 277 -0.66 23.00 33.87
N ALA A 278 -0.98 22.16 32.90
CA ALA A 278 -2.30 21.57 32.76
C ALA A 278 -2.57 20.52 33.85
N ASP A 279 -3.83 20.40 34.28
CA ASP A 279 -4.26 19.35 35.22
C ASP A 279 -4.21 17.98 34.52
N MET A 280 -3.19 17.18 34.84
CA MET A 280 -2.98 15.84 34.26
C MET A 280 -3.98 14.80 34.79
N LYS A 281 -4.73 15.10 35.84
CA LYS A 281 -5.77 14.21 36.39
C LYS A 281 -7.14 14.46 35.79
N ALA A 282 -7.30 15.52 35.00
CA ALA A 282 -8.56 15.82 34.34
C ALA A 282 -9.05 14.63 33.49
N PRO A 283 -10.32 14.20 33.64
CA PRO A 283 -10.88 13.12 32.84
C PRO A 283 -11.10 13.55 31.39
N LEU A 284 -11.36 12.59 30.51
CA LEU A 284 -11.83 12.89 29.15
C LEU A 284 -13.17 13.64 29.19
N PRO A 285 -13.43 14.56 28.24
CA PRO A 285 -14.70 15.27 28.14
C PRO A 285 -15.91 14.33 27.96
N HIS A 286 -17.11 14.84 28.21
CA HIS A 286 -18.39 14.13 28.01
C HIS A 286 -18.52 12.80 28.76
N SER A 287 -17.80 12.66 29.87
CA SER A 287 -17.77 11.42 30.67
C SER A 287 -17.33 10.18 29.89
N LEU A 288 -16.57 10.38 28.80
CA LEU A 288 -16.04 9.31 27.97
C LEU A 288 -14.93 8.56 28.71
N LYS A 289 -14.80 7.27 28.41
CA LYS A 289 -13.68 6.43 28.87
C LYS A 289 -12.93 5.94 27.65
N GLY A 290 -11.69 6.36 27.47
CA GLY A 290 -10.89 5.95 26.33
C GLY A 290 -10.33 4.54 26.47
N ASP A 291 -10.33 3.80 25.38
CA ASP A 291 -9.67 2.50 25.21
C ASP A 291 -8.32 2.68 24.49
N ALA A 292 -7.22 2.65 25.25
CA ALA A 292 -5.88 2.85 24.70
C ALA A 292 -5.47 1.77 23.69
N VAL A 293 -6.04 0.56 23.72
CA VAL A 293 -5.71 -0.51 22.78
C VAL A 293 -6.31 -0.19 21.41
N LYS A 294 -7.59 0.22 21.37
CA LYS A 294 -8.25 0.69 20.14
C LYS A 294 -7.59 1.96 19.61
N GLY A 295 -7.27 2.90 20.51
CA GLY A 295 -6.55 4.12 20.18
C GLY A 295 -5.18 3.85 19.56
N ALA A 296 -4.45 2.85 20.03
CA ALA A 296 -3.14 2.47 19.49
C ALA A 296 -3.23 2.04 18.02
N ALA A 297 -4.20 1.18 17.68
CA ALA A 297 -4.38 0.70 16.31
C ALA A 297 -4.66 1.85 15.34
N PHE A 298 -5.54 2.78 15.76
CA PHE A 298 -5.86 3.96 14.96
C PHE A 298 -4.68 4.94 14.87
N TYR A 299 -3.99 5.20 15.98
CA TYR A 299 -2.82 6.08 16.00
C TYR A 299 -1.72 5.58 15.08
N MET A 300 -1.41 4.28 15.10
CA MET A 300 -0.36 3.71 14.24
C MET A 300 -0.72 3.81 12.76
N SER A 301 -2.00 3.65 12.42
CA SER A 301 -2.48 3.72 11.05
C SER A 301 -2.56 5.15 10.51
N ASN A 302 -2.90 6.13 11.35
CA ASN A 302 -3.31 7.45 10.90
C ASN A 302 -2.46 8.62 11.45
N CYS A 303 -1.89 8.48 12.65
CA CYS A 303 -1.23 9.58 13.37
C CYS A 303 0.31 9.46 13.38
N ALA A 304 0.83 8.24 13.51
CA ALA A 304 2.27 7.95 13.64
C ALA A 304 3.08 8.38 12.41
N THR A 305 2.43 8.46 11.25
CA THR A 305 3.05 8.95 10.01
C THR A 305 3.58 10.38 10.15
N CYS A 306 2.91 11.24 10.93
CA CYS A 306 3.36 12.61 11.22
C CYS A 306 3.98 12.71 12.62
N HIS A 307 3.36 12.11 13.63
CA HIS A 307 3.80 12.24 15.03
C HIS A 307 4.88 11.25 15.46
N GLY A 308 5.23 10.28 14.61
CA GLY A 308 6.20 9.21 14.89
C GLY A 308 5.57 8.05 15.67
N THR A 309 6.05 6.83 15.44
CA THR A 309 5.62 5.65 16.24
C THR A 309 6.06 5.75 17.70
N THR A 310 7.08 6.56 17.97
CA THR A 310 7.61 6.87 19.30
C THR A 310 7.00 8.16 19.89
N GLY A 311 6.13 8.86 19.16
CA GLY A 311 5.52 10.12 19.59
C GLY A 311 6.48 11.31 19.61
N ASP A 312 7.65 11.21 18.98
CA ASP A 312 8.69 12.23 19.01
C ASP A 312 8.48 13.40 18.02
N GLY A 313 7.36 13.41 17.29
CA GLY A 313 7.06 14.40 16.27
C GLY A 313 7.92 14.27 15.01
N ARG A 314 8.68 13.17 14.87
CA ARG A 314 9.57 12.89 13.73
C ARG A 314 9.05 11.70 12.91
N GLY A 315 7.74 11.64 12.73
CA GLY A 315 7.15 10.69 11.81
C GLY A 315 7.74 10.86 10.40
N PRO A 316 7.68 9.82 9.55
CA PRO A 316 8.26 9.86 8.21
C PRO A 316 7.77 11.05 7.35
N ARG A 317 6.62 11.65 7.66
CA ARG A 317 6.10 12.87 7.00
C ARG A 317 6.47 14.19 7.69
N ALA A 318 7.00 14.18 8.91
CA ALA A 318 7.30 15.37 9.68
C ALA A 318 8.39 16.28 9.08
N TYR A 319 9.24 15.76 8.19
CA TYR A 319 10.39 16.50 7.66
C TYR A 319 9.98 17.74 6.83
N PHE A 320 8.82 17.74 6.18
CA PHE A 320 8.34 18.87 5.35
C PHE A 320 7.17 19.65 5.97
N ILE A 321 6.67 19.25 7.13
CA ILE A 321 5.53 19.90 7.79
C ILE A 321 6.04 21.09 8.62
N MET A 322 5.42 22.26 8.43
CA MET A 322 5.69 23.49 9.18
C MET A 322 4.37 24.14 9.61
N PRO A 323 4.17 24.42 10.92
CA PRO A 323 5.05 24.08 12.04
C PRO A 323 5.16 22.57 12.25
N LYS A 324 6.31 22.10 12.77
CA LYS A 324 6.57 20.66 12.97
C LYS A 324 5.48 19.98 13.80
N PRO A 325 5.15 18.71 13.52
CA PRO A 325 4.27 17.93 14.38
C PRO A 325 4.76 17.95 15.83
N ARG A 326 3.83 18.08 16.77
CA ARG A 326 4.12 18.16 18.20
C ARG A 326 4.93 16.94 18.64
N ASN A 327 6.09 17.19 19.25
CA ASN A 327 6.87 16.17 19.95
C ASN A 327 6.24 15.94 21.33
N PHE A 328 5.59 14.80 21.54
CA PHE A 328 4.91 14.44 22.79
C PHE A 328 5.90 14.12 23.92
N LEU A 329 7.14 13.77 23.59
CA LEU A 329 8.20 13.49 24.56
C LEU A 329 8.85 14.76 25.13
N HIS A 330 8.60 15.92 24.52
CA HIS A 330 9.12 17.20 25.01
C HIS A 330 8.53 17.54 26.39
N PRO A 331 9.32 18.03 27.37
CA PRO A 331 8.83 18.31 28.73
C PRO A 331 7.60 19.22 28.77
N ALA A 332 7.58 20.29 27.95
CA ALA A 332 6.42 21.18 27.84
C ALA A 332 5.16 20.43 27.37
N SER A 333 5.27 19.53 26.39
CA SER A 333 4.14 18.68 25.95
C SER A 333 3.60 17.82 27.08
N ARG A 334 4.49 17.28 27.93
CA ARG A 334 4.09 16.46 29.10
C ARG A 334 3.49 17.27 30.25
N GLN A 335 3.65 18.59 30.24
CA GLN A 335 3.06 19.51 31.22
C GLN A 335 1.77 20.17 30.70
N GLU A 336 1.56 20.21 29.39
CA GLU A 336 0.44 20.92 28.76
C GLU A 336 -0.64 19.99 28.18
N LEU A 337 -0.28 18.80 27.67
CA LEU A 337 -1.19 17.94 26.90
C LEU A 337 -1.91 16.92 27.79
N ASN A 338 -2.77 17.40 28.68
CA ASN A 338 -3.70 16.53 29.42
C ASN A 338 -4.77 15.90 28.49
N ARG A 339 -5.58 14.97 29.02
CA ARG A 339 -6.62 14.26 28.24
C ARG A 339 -7.58 15.20 27.52
N VAL A 340 -8.01 16.27 28.18
CA VAL A 340 -8.90 17.29 27.61
C VAL A 340 -8.23 17.99 26.43
N ALA A 341 -6.98 18.42 26.59
CA ALA A 341 -6.23 19.09 25.53
C ALA A 341 -5.99 18.18 24.31
N LEU A 342 -5.66 16.90 24.55
CA LEU A 342 -5.48 15.91 23.49
C LEU A 342 -6.78 15.64 22.75
N PHE A 343 -7.89 15.43 23.47
CA PHE A 343 -9.20 15.20 22.89
C PHE A 343 -9.61 16.37 21.98
N ASN A 344 -9.50 17.60 22.47
CA ASN A 344 -9.88 18.80 21.72
C ASN A 344 -8.98 19.01 20.50
N ALA A 345 -7.67 18.78 20.63
CA ALA A 345 -6.73 18.91 19.52
C ALA A 345 -6.97 17.86 18.41
N ILE A 346 -7.37 16.63 18.77
CA ILE A 346 -7.73 15.60 17.79
C ILE A 346 -9.09 15.93 17.16
N SER A 347 -10.09 16.26 17.98
CA SER A 347 -11.44 16.58 17.52
C SER A 347 -11.45 17.75 16.54
N SER A 348 -10.93 18.91 16.94
CA SER A 348 -11.00 20.14 16.14
C SER A 348 -9.78 20.36 15.25
N GLY A 349 -8.76 19.50 15.33
CA GLY A 349 -7.48 19.72 14.66
C GLY A 349 -6.72 20.90 15.24
N LYS A 350 -5.73 21.39 14.50
CA LYS A 350 -4.97 22.58 14.88
C LYS A 350 -4.87 23.55 13.71
N LEU A 351 -5.65 24.63 13.79
CA LEU A 351 -5.69 25.69 12.79
C LEU A 351 -4.28 26.26 12.52
N GLY A 352 -3.96 26.49 11.25
CA GLY A 352 -2.63 26.95 10.82
C GLY A 352 -1.57 25.85 10.81
N THR A 353 -1.96 24.57 10.91
CA THR A 353 -1.06 23.41 10.80
C THR A 353 -1.69 22.33 9.91
N GLU A 354 -0.89 21.35 9.53
CA GLU A 354 -1.32 20.16 8.78
C GLU A 354 -2.13 19.16 9.62
N MET A 355 -2.47 19.46 10.88
CA MET A 355 -3.26 18.57 11.74
C MET A 355 -4.76 18.80 11.52
N PRO A 356 -5.48 17.90 10.82
CA PRO A 356 -6.88 18.09 10.47
C PRO A 356 -7.81 17.87 11.66
N ALA A 357 -9.06 18.33 11.52
CA ALA A 357 -10.15 18.04 12.45
C ALA A 357 -10.68 16.63 12.20
N TRP A 358 -10.60 15.76 13.20
CA TRP A 358 -11.05 14.37 13.08
C TRP A 358 -12.51 14.15 13.50
N ASP A 359 -13.17 15.16 14.08
CA ASP A 359 -14.61 15.11 14.42
C ASP A 359 -15.54 14.96 13.20
N LYS A 360 -15.01 15.12 11.98
CA LYS A 360 -15.75 14.91 10.73
C LYS A 360 -15.77 13.45 10.27
N VAL A 361 -14.88 12.62 10.81
CA VAL A 361 -14.67 11.23 10.35
C VAL A 361 -14.57 10.23 11.49
N LEU A 362 -14.42 10.69 12.73
CA LEU A 362 -14.42 9.87 13.94
C LEU A 362 -15.55 10.26 14.87
N THR A 363 -16.08 9.26 15.57
CA THR A 363 -16.97 9.48 16.71
C THR A 363 -16.20 10.06 17.90
N GLN A 364 -16.92 10.71 18.81
CA GLN A 364 -16.33 11.23 20.06
C GLN A 364 -15.64 10.12 20.87
N GLN A 365 -16.17 8.89 20.84
CA GLN A 365 -15.55 7.75 21.54
C GLN A 365 -14.23 7.32 20.88
N GLU A 366 -14.15 7.26 19.55
CA GLU A 366 -12.89 6.93 18.86
C GLU A 366 -11.81 8.00 19.08
N ILE A 367 -12.22 9.28 19.14
CA ILE A 367 -11.31 10.38 19.51
C ILE A 367 -10.82 10.22 20.95
N ALA A 368 -11.70 9.83 21.88
CA ALA A 368 -11.34 9.53 23.27
C ALA A 368 -10.36 8.36 23.37
N ASP A 369 -10.54 7.31 22.57
CA ASP A 369 -9.65 6.14 22.53
C ASP A 369 -8.23 6.54 22.07
N VAL A 370 -8.11 7.32 20.99
CA VAL A 370 -6.81 7.80 20.49
C VAL A 370 -6.17 8.78 21.46
N ALA A 371 -6.95 9.70 22.04
CA ALA A 371 -6.47 10.63 23.05
C ALA A 371 -5.91 9.88 24.28
N GLU A 372 -6.59 8.83 24.72
CA GLU A 372 -6.14 8.00 25.84
C GLU A 372 -4.86 7.23 25.49
N PHE A 373 -4.75 6.67 24.29
CA PHE A 373 -3.52 6.04 23.84
C PHE A 373 -2.35 7.02 23.85
N VAL A 374 -2.49 8.21 23.28
CA VAL A 374 -1.42 9.22 23.24
C VAL A 374 -1.03 9.64 24.65
N PHE A 375 -2.02 9.86 25.51
CA PHE A 375 -1.81 10.23 26.90
C PHE A 375 -1.02 9.16 27.65
N GLN A 376 -1.49 7.91 27.64
CA GLN A 376 -0.83 6.81 28.35
C GLN A 376 0.51 6.42 27.72
N ARG A 377 0.68 6.51 26.39
CA ARG A 377 1.89 6.00 25.74
C ARG A 377 3.05 6.99 25.78
N PHE A 378 2.76 8.29 25.62
CA PHE A 378 3.79 9.30 25.37
C PHE A 378 3.84 10.40 26.43
N ILE A 379 2.68 10.79 27.00
CA ILE A 379 2.57 11.89 27.97
C ILE A 379 2.81 11.42 29.41
N GLN A 380 2.07 10.42 29.87
CA GLN A 380 2.13 9.83 31.21
C GLN A 380 2.26 8.29 31.12
N PRO A 381 3.41 7.76 30.63
CA PRO A 381 3.66 6.33 30.58
C PRO A 381 3.61 5.68 31.97
N PRO A 382 2.99 4.48 32.11
CA PRO A 382 3.06 3.71 33.35
C PRO A 382 4.52 3.45 33.71
N ALA A 383 4.86 3.58 35.00
CA ALA A 383 6.22 3.35 35.47
C ALA A 383 6.68 1.92 35.12
N GLY A 384 7.70 1.78 34.25
CA GLY A 384 8.35 0.48 33.96
C GLY A 384 8.82 0.19 32.53
N THR A 385 8.53 1.02 31.52
CA THR A 385 8.73 0.64 30.08
C THR A 385 9.97 1.25 29.38
N GLY A 386 10.90 1.88 30.11
CA GLY A 386 12.02 2.62 29.53
C GLY A 386 13.40 1.97 29.66
N LYS A 387 13.76 1.00 28.79
CA LYS A 387 15.17 0.72 28.45
C LYS A 387 15.31 0.48 26.95
N GLN A 388 15.86 1.46 26.23
CA GLN A 388 16.23 1.36 24.82
C GLN A 388 17.55 0.59 24.69
N ALA A 389 17.58 -0.48 23.88
CA ALA A 389 18.80 -1.21 23.56
C ALA A 389 19.66 -0.40 22.59
N LYS A 390 20.84 0.03 23.04
CA LYS A 390 21.92 0.50 22.18
C LYS A 390 22.67 -0.72 21.63
N ILE A 391 22.70 -0.89 20.31
CA ILE A 391 23.53 -1.88 19.65
C ILE A 391 24.86 -1.20 19.30
N LYS A 392 25.95 -1.77 19.84
CA LYS A 392 27.35 -1.40 19.57
C LYS A 392 27.82 -2.02 18.26
#